data_AF-A0A147DZK0-F1
#
_entry.id   AF-A0A147DZK0-F1
#
_cell.length_a   1.000
_cell.length_b   1.000
_cell.length_c   1.000
_cell.angle_alpha   90.00
_cell.angle_beta   90.00
_cell.angle_gamma   90.00
#
_symmetry.space_group_name_H-M   'P 1'
#
loop_
_entity.id
_entity.type
_entity.pdbx_description
1 polymer ?
#
loop_
_entity_poly.entity_id
_entity_poly.type
_entity_poly.pdbx_seq_one_letter_code
_entity_poly.pdbx_strand_id
1 'polypeptide(L)'
;MADTTSRTDAATTLLRTLLSAAVRAGRGIRWYITTLMGDSAYATYVAHHGRVHPGEEPLTERQFWRQRMDDQDRNPGARCC
;
A
#
# COMPACT_ATOMS: atom_id res chain seq x y z
N MET A 1 16.93 -35.34 -29.94
CA MET A 1 17.68 -34.35 -29.15
C MET A 1 16.94 -33.00 -29.02
N ALA A 2 15.59 -32.98 -29.07
CA ALA A 2 14.76 -31.75 -28.99
C ALA A 2 13.88 -31.67 -27.72
N ASP A 3 13.81 -32.76 -26.94
CA ASP A 3 12.90 -32.91 -25.80
C ASP A 3 13.40 -32.23 -24.50
N THR A 4 14.71 -31.99 -24.38
CA THR A 4 15.32 -31.37 -23.18
C THR A 4 15.16 -29.86 -23.14
N THR A 5 15.18 -29.18 -24.29
CA THR A 5 15.00 -27.71 -24.37
C THR A 5 13.57 -27.31 -24.04
N SER A 6 12.58 -28.00 -24.64
CA SER A 6 11.15 -27.75 -24.39
C SER A 6 10.74 -27.96 -22.92
N ARG A 7 11.32 -28.96 -22.25
CA ARG A 7 11.09 -29.21 -20.82
C ARG A 7 11.62 -28.09 -19.92
N THR A 8 12.74 -27.47 -20.31
CA THR A 8 13.39 -26.37 -19.56
C THR A 8 12.63 -25.06 -19.74
N ASP A 9 12.11 -24.79 -20.94
CA ASP A 9 11.28 -23.61 -21.25
C ASP A 9 9.91 -23.68 -20.55
N ALA A 10 9.31 -24.88 -20.50
CA ALA A 10 8.09 -25.10 -19.72
C ALA A 10 8.32 -24.88 -18.21
N ALA A 11 9.40 -25.42 -17.66
CA ALA A 11 9.74 -25.26 -16.25
C ALA A 11 10.02 -23.79 -15.87
N THR A 12 10.73 -23.03 -16.71
CA THR A 12 11.01 -21.61 -16.48
C THR A 12 9.76 -20.74 -16.59
N THR A 13 8.85 -21.04 -17.51
CA THR A 13 7.55 -20.35 -17.65
C THR A 13 6.66 -20.58 -16.43
N LEU A 14 6.61 -21.81 -15.92
CA LEU A 14 5.89 -22.14 -14.70
C LEU A 14 6.47 -21.42 -13.49
N LEU A 15 7.81 -21.42 -13.33
CA LEU A 15 8.47 -20.70 -12.25
C LEU A 15 8.17 -19.20 -12.28
N ARG A 16 8.22 -18.56 -13.46
CA ARG A 16 7.87 -17.14 -13.63
C ARG A 16 6.42 -16.84 -13.28
N THR A 17 5.49 -17.73 -13.68
CA THR A 17 4.07 -17.59 -13.35
C THR A 17 3.83 -17.70 -11.86
N LEU A 18 4.44 -18.70 -11.19
CA LEU A 18 4.35 -18.88 -9.75
C LEU A 18 4.96 -17.70 -8.99
N LEU A 19 6.14 -17.23 -9.41
CA LEU A 19 6.78 -16.05 -8.83
C LEU A 19 5.87 -14.81 -8.97
N SER A 20 5.27 -14.61 -10.14
CA SER A 20 4.37 -13.49 -10.39
C SER A 20 3.10 -13.55 -9.54
N ALA A 21 2.57 -14.75 -9.29
CA ALA A 21 1.44 -14.97 -8.39
C ALA A 21 1.82 -14.68 -6.93
N ALA A 22 2.98 -15.18 -6.47
CA ALA A 22 3.49 -14.94 -5.13
C ALA A 22 3.74 -13.44 -4.87
N VAL A 23 4.33 -12.72 -5.83
CA VAL A 23 4.53 -11.27 -5.74
C VAL A 23 3.18 -10.53 -5.65
N ARG A 24 2.17 -10.93 -6.43
CA ARG A 24 0.83 -10.34 -6.32
C ARG A 24 0.20 -10.58 -4.95
N ALA A 25 0.27 -11.81 -4.43
CA ALA A 25 -0.24 -12.14 -3.11
C ALA A 25 0.47 -11.33 -2.01
N GLY A 26 1.81 -11.27 -2.06
CA GLY A 26 2.61 -10.48 -1.13
C GLY A 26 2.26 -8.98 -1.14
N ARG A 27 2.01 -8.41 -2.34
CA ARG A 27 1.54 -7.02 -2.47
C ARG A 27 0.17 -6.81 -1.82
N GLY A 28 -0.76 -7.75 -1.99
CA GLY A 28 -2.08 -7.71 -1.37
C GLY A 28 -2.01 -7.76 0.16
N ILE A 29 -1.19 -8.67 0.70
CA ILE A 29 -0.96 -8.79 2.15
C ILE A 29 -0.36 -7.49 2.71
N ARG A 30 0.67 -6.94 2.03
CA ARG A 30 1.28 -5.68 2.46
C ARG A 30 0.28 -4.51 2.41
N TRP A 31 -0.52 -4.41 1.35
CA TRP A 31 -1.58 -3.42 1.26
C TRP A 31 -2.54 -3.54 2.45
N TYR A 32 -3.04 -4.75 2.74
CA TYR A 32 -3.97 -4.97 3.84
C TYR A 32 -3.39 -4.55 5.19
N ILE A 33 -2.15 -5.00 5.50
CA ILE A 33 -1.50 -4.68 6.78
C ILE A 33 -1.23 -3.17 6.91
N THR A 34 -0.66 -2.54 5.88
CA THR A 34 -0.35 -1.10 5.92
C THR A 34 -1.59 -0.20 5.93
N THR A 35 -2.71 -0.67 5.36
CA THR A 35 -3.99 0.01 5.48
C THR A 35 -4.59 -0.17 6.87
N LEU A 36 -4.55 -1.38 7.43
CA LEU A 36 -5.07 -1.66 8.77
C LEU A 36 -4.31 -0.89 9.87
N MET A 37 -2.97 -0.86 9.78
CA MET A 37 -2.12 -0.16 10.74
C MET A 37 -2.16 1.37 10.59
N GLY A 38 -2.71 1.88 9.48
CA GLY A 38 -2.78 3.30 9.20
C GLY A 38 -1.55 3.90 8.53
N ASP A 39 -0.51 3.11 8.23
CA ASP A 39 0.70 3.56 7.51
C ASP A 39 0.36 4.20 6.15
N SER A 40 -0.71 3.73 5.50
CA SER A 40 -1.18 4.27 4.21
C SER A 40 -2.02 5.55 4.32
N ALA A 41 -2.20 6.12 5.52
CA ALA A 41 -3.05 7.28 5.75
C ALA A 41 -2.59 8.52 4.95
N TYR A 42 -1.28 8.79 4.91
CA TYR A 42 -0.75 9.93 4.16
C TYR A 42 -0.96 9.77 2.65
N ALA A 43 -0.66 8.59 2.09
CA ALA A 43 -0.90 8.32 0.67
C ALA A 43 -2.38 8.44 0.30
N THR A 44 -3.27 8.00 1.19
CA THR A 44 -4.72 8.14 1.04
C THR A 44 -5.14 9.62 1.07
N TYR A 45 -4.56 10.40 1.99
CA TYR A 45 -4.77 11.84 2.08
C TYR A 45 -4.35 12.55 0.78
N VAL A 46 -3.14 12.31 0.26
CA VAL A 46 -2.67 12.93 -0.99
C VAL A 46 -3.56 12.56 -2.17
N ALA A 47 -3.96 11.29 -2.28
CA ALA A 47 -4.85 10.84 -3.35
C ALA A 47 -6.25 11.45 -3.26
N HIS A 48 -6.77 11.68 -2.05
CA HIS A 48 -8.02 12.40 -1.83
C HIS A 48 -7.84 13.90 -2.13
N HIS A 49 -6.77 14.50 -1.64
CA HIS A 49 -6.44 15.91 -1.83
C HIS A 49 -6.35 16.26 -3.32
N GLY A 50 -5.63 15.48 -4.12
CA GLY A 50 -5.54 15.73 -5.56
C GLY A 50 -6.87 15.62 -6.31
N ARG A 51 -7.84 14.87 -5.78
CA ARG A 51 -9.19 14.76 -6.35
C ARG A 51 -10.10 15.91 -5.94
N VAL A 52 -10.02 16.34 -4.68
CA VAL A 52 -10.93 17.35 -4.09
C VAL A 52 -10.39 18.77 -4.26
N HIS A 53 -9.07 18.94 -4.19
CA HIS A 53 -8.35 20.20 -4.26
C HIS A 53 -7.34 20.18 -5.43
N PRO A 54 -7.81 20.17 -6.69
CA PRO A 54 -6.91 20.18 -7.84
C PRO A 54 -6.11 21.49 -7.89
N GLY A 55 -4.79 21.38 -7.96
CA GLY A 55 -3.87 22.52 -8.08
C GLY A 55 -3.43 23.14 -6.75
N GLU A 56 -3.93 22.64 -5.62
CA GLU A 56 -3.43 23.00 -4.29
C GLU A 56 -2.35 21.99 -3.85
N GLU A 57 -1.27 22.49 -3.26
CA GLU A 57 -0.19 21.63 -2.76
C GLU A 57 -0.66 20.95 -1.46
N PRO A 58 -0.61 19.61 -1.38
CA PRO A 58 -0.96 18.91 -0.14
C PRO A 58 0.01 19.25 0.99
N LEU A 59 -0.43 19.01 2.23
CA LEU A 59 0.45 19.08 3.38
C LEU A 59 1.64 18.13 3.22
N THR A 60 2.80 18.55 3.73
CA THR A 60 3.93 17.61 3.86
C THR A 60 3.55 16.49 4.83
N GLU A 61 4.17 15.31 4.67
CA GLU A 61 3.90 14.15 5.51
C GLU A 61 4.03 14.44 7.00
N ARG A 62 5.08 15.18 7.40
CA ARG A 62 5.28 15.57 8.80
C ARG A 62 4.17 16.49 9.33
N GLN A 63 3.69 17.42 8.50
CA GLN A 63 2.59 18.32 8.88
C GLN A 63 1.28 17.55 9.02
N PHE A 64 1.00 16.62 8.09
CA PHE A 64 -0.16 15.75 8.15
C PHE A 64 -0.21 14.94 9.46
N TRP A 65 0.89 14.29 9.84
CA TRP A 65 0.94 13.50 11.07
C TRP A 65 0.81 14.36 12.33
N ARG A 66 1.45 15.54 12.35
CA ARG A 66 1.28 16.48 13.47
C ARG A 66 -0.17 16.90 13.62
N GLN A 67 -0.80 17.36 12.54
CA GLN A 67 -2.20 17.78 12.56
C GLN A 67 -3.13 16.64 13.01
N ARG A 68 -2.89 15.42 12.52
CA ARG A 68 -3.67 14.24 12.90
C ARG A 68 -3.56 13.93 14.39
N MET A 69 -2.37 14.03 14.98
CA MET A 69 -2.18 13.86 16.43
C MET A 69 -2.88 14.99 17.21
N ASP A 70 -2.71 16.24 16.77
CA ASP A 70 -3.38 17.39 17.41
C ASP A 70 -4.91 17.26 17.37
N ASP A 71 -5.46 16.72 16.27
CA ASP A 71 -6.89 16.44 16.12
C ASP A 71 -7.35 15.32 17.06
N GLN A 72 -6.53 14.28 17.27
CA GLN A 72 -6.80 13.20 18.22
C GLN A 72 -6.74 13.68 19.68
N ASP A 73 -5.79 14.54 20.01
CA ASP A 73 -5.68 15.13 21.34
C ASP A 73 -6.85 16.08 21.64
N ARG A 74 -7.27 16.87 20.64
CA ARG A 74 -8.46 17.74 20.76
C ARG A 74 -9.77 16.95 20.80
N ASN A 75 -9.83 15.80 20.13
CA ASN A 75 -11.03 14.96 20.04
C ASN A 75 -10.72 13.51 20.45
N PRO A 76 -10.48 13.25 21.74
CA PRO A 76 -9.96 11.96 22.20
C PRO A 76 -10.92 10.76 22.05
N GLY A 77 -12.12 10.98 21.50
CA GLY A 77 -13.16 9.97 21.35
C GLY A 77 -13.67 9.46 22.70
N ALA A 78 -14.40 8.35 22.69
CA ALA A 78 -14.76 7.65 23.92
C ALA A 78 -13.51 7.00 24.50
N ARG A 79 -12.85 7.69 25.43
CA ARG A 79 -11.82 7.09 26.27
C ARG A 79 -12.49 6.40 27.45
N CYS A 80 -12.03 5.20 27.77
CA CYS A 80 -12.30 4.59 29.06
C CYS A 80 -11.51 5.40 30.11
N CYS A 81 -12.09 6.51 30.55
CA CYS A 81 -11.72 7.17 31.79
C CYS A 81 -12.38 6.41 32.94
#